data_AF-A0A4R6NXG2-F1
#
_entry.id   AF-A0A4R6NXG2-F1
#
_cell.length_a   1.000
_cell.length_b   1.000
_cell.length_c   1.000
_cell.angle_alpha   90.00
_cell.angle_beta   90.00
_cell.angle_gamma   90.00
#
_symmetry.space_group_name_H-M   'P 1'
#
loop_
_entity.id
_entity.type
_entity.pdbx_description
1 polymer ?
#
loop_
_entity_poly.entity_id
_entity_poly.type
_entity_poly.pdbx_seq_one_letter_code
_entity_poly.pdbx_strand_id
1 'polypeptide(L)'
;MSSVLLRTESSASSQIENLTVGARQLALAVLGEHSNRNARIVTANVHAMEAAISLGGDIDAASILAMHRALLGESDPAHAGRWRDEQVWIGGSNIGPHVADFVPPPHDRVPAAIADLIRFTRRDDLPALVHLALAHAQFETIHPFTDGNGRTGRALVHAMLSAR
;
A
#
# COMPACT_ATOMS: atom_id res chain seq x y z
N MET A 1 4.89 11.08 14.38
CA MET A 1 5.79 11.43 13.24
C MET A 1 5.57 12.90 12.89
N SER A 2 6.61 13.67 12.54
CA SER A 2 6.41 15.06 12.06
C SER A 2 5.59 15.05 10.75
N SER A 3 4.62 15.96 10.61
CA SER A 3 3.77 16.07 9.40
C SER A 3 4.59 16.29 8.12
N VAL A 4 5.78 16.86 8.25
CA VAL A 4 6.74 17.05 7.15
C VAL A 4 7.31 15.71 6.68
N LEU A 5 7.74 14.84 7.61
CA LEU A 5 8.32 13.54 7.27
C LEU A 5 7.29 12.64 6.56
N LEU A 6 6.05 12.65 7.04
CA LEU A 6 4.98 11.83 6.46
C LEU A 6 4.61 12.29 5.05
N ARG A 7 4.60 13.61 4.79
CA ARG A 7 4.38 14.17 3.45
C ARG A 7 5.54 13.87 2.50
N THR A 8 6.79 13.99 2.97
CA THR A 8 7.96 13.65 2.16
C THR A 8 7.95 12.17 1.77
N GLU A 9 7.69 11.29 2.74
CA GLU A 9 7.59 9.85 2.48
C GLU A 9 6.44 9.51 1.53
N SER A 10 5.27 10.10 1.72
CA SER A 10 4.11 9.87 0.83
C SER A 10 4.37 10.34 -0.59
N SER A 11 5.11 11.45 -0.76
CA SER A 11 5.56 11.93 -2.06
C SER A 11 6.56 10.97 -2.71
N ALA A 12 7.62 10.57 -1.99
CA ALA A 12 8.63 9.63 -2.49
C ALA A 12 8.03 8.27 -2.85
N SER A 13 7.17 7.73 -1.98
CA SER A 13 6.40 6.51 -2.20
C SER A 13 5.52 6.60 -3.45
N SER A 14 4.90 7.74 -3.73
CA SER A 14 4.08 7.91 -4.93
C SER A 14 4.91 8.12 -6.20
N GLN A 15 6.11 8.69 -6.09
CA GLN A 15 7.02 8.88 -7.23
C GLN A 15 7.47 7.56 -7.86
N ILE A 16 7.61 6.50 -7.04
CA ILE A 16 7.90 5.13 -7.54
C ILE A 16 6.80 4.67 -8.50
N GLU A 17 5.56 5.11 -8.29
CA GLU A 17 4.40 4.81 -9.15
C GLU A 17 4.20 5.85 -10.26
N ASN A 18 5.24 6.64 -10.59
CA ASN A 18 5.22 7.74 -11.56
C ASN A 18 4.22 8.88 -11.23
N LEU A 19 3.92 9.09 -9.94
CA LEU A 19 3.07 10.18 -9.47
C LEU A 19 3.92 11.27 -8.81
N THR A 20 3.98 12.44 -9.44
CA THR A 20 4.77 13.57 -8.94
C THR A 20 3.89 14.73 -8.48
N VAL A 21 4.23 15.32 -7.33
CA VAL A 21 3.63 16.55 -6.81
C VAL A 21 4.70 17.42 -6.14
N GLY A 22 4.61 18.75 -6.29
CA GLY A 22 5.50 19.68 -5.58
C GLY A 22 5.09 19.83 -4.10
N ALA A 23 6.05 20.03 -3.21
CA ALA A 23 5.82 20.08 -1.75
C ALA A 23 4.73 21.11 -1.34
N ARG A 24 4.74 22.31 -1.93
CA ARG A 24 3.71 23.34 -1.68
C ARG A 24 2.32 22.88 -2.11
N GLN A 25 2.22 22.24 -3.26
CA GLN A 25 0.95 21.78 -3.80
C GLN A 25 0.37 20.63 -2.97
N LEU A 26 1.22 19.71 -2.51
CA LEU A 26 0.82 18.67 -1.57
C LEU A 26 0.34 19.27 -0.25
N ALA A 27 1.07 20.24 0.30
CA ALA A 27 0.67 20.91 1.54
C ALA A 27 -0.71 21.59 1.43
N LEU A 28 -0.98 22.26 0.30
CA LEU A 28 -2.29 22.86 0.02
C LEU A 28 -3.38 21.78 -0.15
N ALA A 29 -3.10 20.72 -0.90
CA ALA A 29 -4.05 19.63 -1.13
C ALA A 29 -4.48 18.92 0.17
N VAL A 30 -3.55 18.72 1.11
CA VAL A 30 -3.84 18.15 2.44
C VAL A 30 -4.76 19.07 3.26
N LEU A 31 -4.76 20.37 3.01
CA LEU A 31 -5.65 21.34 3.65
C LEU A 31 -7.03 21.47 2.97
N GLY A 32 -7.29 20.68 1.92
CA GLY A 32 -8.54 20.73 1.16
C GLY A 32 -8.62 21.87 0.14
N GLU A 33 -7.50 22.55 -0.14
CA GLU A 33 -7.43 23.58 -1.17
C GLU A 33 -7.36 22.99 -2.58
N HIS A 34 -7.68 23.81 -3.60
CA HIS A 34 -7.67 23.39 -5.02
C HIS A 34 -6.42 22.56 -5.38
N SER A 35 -6.66 21.31 -5.76
CA SER A 35 -5.60 20.34 -6.04
C SER A 35 -5.81 19.68 -7.40
N ASN A 36 -4.72 19.33 -8.09
CA ASN A 36 -4.78 18.54 -9.31
C ASN A 36 -4.91 17.03 -8.98
N ARG A 37 -5.14 16.20 -10.00
CA ARG A 37 -5.34 14.76 -9.82
C ARG A 37 -4.18 14.10 -9.07
N ASN A 38 -2.94 14.39 -9.45
CA ASN A 38 -1.75 13.81 -8.79
C ASN A 38 -1.68 14.22 -7.32
N ALA A 39 -1.92 15.49 -7.00
CA ALA A 39 -1.92 15.97 -5.63
C ALA A 39 -2.96 15.24 -4.77
N ARG A 40 -4.17 14.97 -5.29
CA ARG A 40 -5.15 14.14 -4.57
C ARG A 40 -4.67 12.72 -4.32
N ILE A 41 -4.07 12.07 -5.32
CA ILE A 41 -3.56 10.70 -5.16
C ILE A 41 -2.42 10.65 -4.12
N VAL A 42 -1.52 11.63 -4.13
CA VAL A 42 -0.45 11.69 -3.12
C VAL A 42 -1.01 12.01 -1.73
N THR A 43 -2.04 12.87 -1.62
CA THR A 43 -2.77 13.09 -0.36
C THR A 43 -3.45 11.81 0.14
N ALA A 44 -4.03 11.00 -0.74
CA ALA A 44 -4.59 9.71 -0.34
C ALA A 44 -3.50 8.75 0.20
N ASN A 45 -2.27 8.83 -0.32
CA ASN A 45 -1.14 8.09 0.23
C ASN A 45 -0.73 8.59 1.63
N VAL A 46 -0.80 9.91 1.88
CA VAL A 46 -0.64 10.50 3.23
C VAL A 46 -1.66 9.88 4.19
N HIS A 47 -2.93 9.83 3.80
CA HIS A 47 -3.98 9.23 4.63
C HIS A 47 -3.76 7.72 4.88
N ALA A 48 -3.28 6.98 3.88
CA ALA A 48 -2.94 5.58 4.04
C ALA A 48 -1.80 5.36 5.04
N MET A 49 -0.76 6.21 5.02
CA MET A 49 0.34 6.19 5.99
C MET A 49 -0.13 6.59 7.40
N GLU A 50 -1.03 7.57 7.52
CA GLU A 50 -1.63 7.94 8.80
C GLU A 50 -2.49 6.81 9.38
N ALA A 51 -3.27 6.14 8.54
CA ALA A 51 -4.02 4.96 8.93
C ALA A 51 -3.06 3.85 9.42
N ALA A 52 -1.98 3.60 8.69
CA ALA A 52 -0.96 2.61 9.05
C ALA A 52 -0.34 2.88 10.43
N ILE A 53 0.06 4.12 10.72
CA ILE A 53 0.65 4.50 12.01
C ILE A 53 -0.39 4.42 13.14
N SER A 54 -1.64 4.79 12.87
CA SER A 54 -2.72 4.80 13.87
C SER A 54 -3.12 3.39 14.33
N LEU A 55 -2.82 2.36 13.55
CA LEU A 55 -3.12 0.96 13.87
C LEU A 55 -2.18 0.35 14.93
N GLY A 56 -1.09 1.03 15.30
CA GLY A 56 -0.30 0.68 16.49
C GLY A 56 0.37 -0.69 16.48
N GLY A 57 0.45 -1.35 15.32
CA GLY A 57 1.09 -2.67 15.17
C GLY A 57 0.16 -3.88 15.18
N ASP A 58 -1.11 -3.70 15.51
CA ASP A 58 -2.12 -4.75 15.39
C ASP A 58 -2.52 -4.94 13.92
N ILE A 59 -1.64 -5.64 13.20
CA ILE A 59 -1.83 -5.93 11.78
C ILE A 59 -2.76 -7.14 11.65
N ASP A 60 -3.87 -6.91 10.96
CA ASP A 60 -4.82 -7.93 10.55
C ASP A 60 -5.35 -7.62 9.14
N ALA A 61 -6.28 -8.44 8.66
CA ALA A 61 -6.85 -8.26 7.34
C ALA A 61 -7.63 -6.93 7.23
N ALA A 62 -8.33 -6.52 8.29
CA ALA A 62 -9.13 -5.30 8.28
C ALA A 62 -8.24 -4.05 8.22
N SER A 63 -7.09 -4.10 8.90
CA SER A 63 -6.12 -3.02 8.94
C SER A 63 -5.47 -2.80 7.57
N ILE A 64 -5.08 -3.87 6.87
CA ILE A 64 -4.57 -3.80 5.49
C ILE A 64 -5.65 -3.25 4.53
N LEU A 65 -6.88 -3.73 4.64
CA LEU A 65 -8.00 -3.23 3.82
C LEU A 65 -8.31 -1.76 4.11
N ALA A 66 -8.17 -1.31 5.36
CA ALA A 66 -8.36 0.08 5.75
C ALA A 66 -7.27 0.99 5.17
N MET A 67 -6.00 0.58 5.21
CA MET A 67 -4.90 1.31 4.55
C MET A 67 -5.17 1.47 3.05
N HIS A 68 -5.57 0.38 2.38
CA HIS A 68 -5.89 0.42 0.96
C HIS A 68 -7.15 1.26 0.65
N ARG A 69 -8.17 1.21 1.52
CA ARG A 69 -9.36 2.06 1.35
C ARG A 69 -9.02 3.55 1.49
N ALA A 70 -8.16 3.92 2.43
CA ALA A 70 -7.69 5.30 2.56
C ALA A 70 -6.91 5.74 1.31
N LEU A 71 -6.17 4.82 0.68
CA LEU A 71 -5.40 5.07 -0.53
C LEU A 71 -6.25 5.26 -1.79
N LEU A 72 -7.25 4.40 -2.02
CA LEU A 72 -8.01 4.37 -3.28
C LEU A 72 -9.46 4.84 -3.16
N GLY A 73 -9.96 5.13 -1.95
CA GLY A 73 -11.39 5.40 -1.71
C GLY A 73 -12.00 6.50 -2.58
N GLU A 74 -11.22 7.53 -2.91
CA GLU A 74 -11.69 8.61 -3.80
C GLU A 74 -11.49 8.30 -5.30
N SER A 75 -10.39 7.62 -5.65
CA SER A 75 -10.01 7.41 -7.06
C SER A 75 -10.63 6.15 -7.67
N ASP A 76 -10.86 5.13 -6.86
CA ASP A 76 -11.43 3.84 -7.25
C ASP A 76 -12.24 3.23 -6.09
N PRO A 77 -13.42 3.79 -5.79
CA PRO A 77 -14.27 3.33 -4.69
C PRO A 77 -14.79 1.89 -4.86
N ALA A 78 -14.82 1.36 -6.09
CA ALA A 78 -15.32 0.01 -6.36
C ALA A 78 -14.38 -1.07 -5.81
N HIS A 79 -13.07 -0.86 -5.93
CA HIS A 79 -12.03 -1.79 -5.48
C HIS A 79 -11.40 -1.38 -4.12
N ALA A 80 -11.62 -0.15 -3.67
CA ALA A 80 -11.05 0.37 -2.43
C ALA A 80 -11.38 -0.47 -1.18
N GLY A 81 -10.35 -1.16 -0.69
CA GLY A 81 -10.39 -1.90 0.57
C GLY A 81 -11.13 -3.21 0.40
N ARG A 82 -10.87 -3.88 -0.72
CA ARG A 82 -11.35 -5.22 -1.07
C ARG A 82 -10.21 -5.98 -1.73
N TRP A 83 -10.06 -7.26 -1.43
CA TRP A 83 -9.16 -8.11 -2.21
C TRP A 83 -9.66 -8.20 -3.65
N ARG A 84 -8.73 -8.35 -4.60
CA ARG A 84 -9.11 -8.62 -5.99
C ARG A 84 -9.88 -9.94 -6.10
N ASP A 85 -10.83 -9.97 -7.01
CA ASP A 85 -11.64 -11.14 -7.40
C ASP A 85 -11.29 -11.62 -8.83
N GLU A 86 -10.21 -11.08 -9.39
CA GLU A 86 -9.71 -11.41 -10.72
C GLU A 86 -8.20 -11.71 -10.72
N GLN A 87 -7.73 -12.34 -11.79
CA GLN A 87 -6.30 -12.55 -12.00
C GLN A 87 -5.64 -11.25 -12.48
N VAL A 88 -4.53 -10.90 -11.85
CA VAL A 88 -3.68 -9.76 -12.23
C VAL A 88 -2.31 -10.26 -12.67
N TRP A 89 -1.52 -9.39 -13.29
CA TRP A 89 -0.14 -9.68 -13.69
C TRP A 89 0.68 -8.38 -13.71
N ILE A 90 1.99 -8.51 -13.55
CA ILE A 90 2.95 -7.41 -13.48
C ILE A 90 3.81 -7.44 -14.74
N GLY A 91 3.95 -6.28 -15.39
CA GLY A 91 4.73 -6.14 -16.62
C GLY A 91 4.06 -6.77 -17.84
N GLY A 92 4.70 -6.63 -19.01
CA GLY A 92 4.18 -7.18 -20.26
C GLY A 92 3.06 -6.36 -20.89
N SER A 93 2.00 -7.03 -21.34
CA SER A 93 0.89 -6.44 -22.10
C SER A 93 -0.44 -6.54 -21.35
N ASN A 94 -1.40 -5.68 -21.68
CA ASN A 94 -2.76 -5.71 -21.11
C ASN A 94 -3.67 -6.78 -21.73
N ILE A 95 -3.16 -7.59 -22.67
CA ILE A 95 -3.97 -8.59 -23.39
C ILE A 95 -4.01 -9.92 -22.63
N GLY A 96 -3.02 -10.18 -21.77
CA GLY A 96 -2.98 -11.35 -20.90
C GLY A 96 -1.58 -11.67 -20.38
N PRO A 97 -1.44 -12.70 -19.53
CA PRO A 97 -0.21 -12.96 -18.76
C PRO A 97 0.94 -13.57 -19.58
N HIS A 98 0.75 -13.83 -20.87
CA HIS A 98 1.71 -14.52 -21.75
C HIS A 98 3.10 -13.88 -21.83
N VAL A 99 3.18 -12.56 -21.65
CA VAL A 99 4.43 -11.79 -21.62
C VAL A 99 4.62 -11.04 -20.30
N ALA A 100 3.89 -11.43 -19.27
CA ALA A 100 4.04 -10.81 -17.95
C ALA A 100 5.39 -11.20 -17.35
N ASP A 101 6.04 -10.25 -16.68
CA ASP A 101 7.27 -10.50 -15.92
C ASP A 101 6.96 -11.36 -14.68
N PHE A 102 5.77 -11.16 -14.11
CA PHE A 102 5.30 -11.94 -12.97
C PHE A 102 3.78 -12.09 -12.97
N VAL A 103 3.32 -13.28 -12.60
CA VAL A 103 1.90 -13.59 -12.41
C VAL A 103 1.69 -13.97 -10.94
N PRO A 104 1.08 -13.08 -10.13
CA PRO A 104 0.73 -13.38 -8.73
C PRO A 104 -0.22 -14.58 -8.60
N PRO A 105 -0.39 -15.12 -7.38
CA PRO A 105 -1.30 -16.25 -7.14
C PRO A 105 -2.73 -16.01 -7.66
N PRO A 106 -3.50 -17.04 -7.97
CA PRO A 106 -4.94 -16.91 -8.21
C PRO A 106 -5.68 -16.17 -7.08
N HIS A 107 -6.72 -15.41 -7.41
CA HIS A 107 -7.41 -14.52 -6.47
C HIS A 107 -8.05 -15.26 -5.28
N ASP A 108 -8.54 -16.47 -5.51
CA ASP A 108 -9.10 -17.37 -4.49
C ASP A 108 -8.07 -17.78 -3.41
N ARG A 109 -6.77 -17.69 -3.72
CA ARG A 109 -5.68 -17.95 -2.76
C ARG A 109 -5.24 -16.73 -1.97
N VAL A 110 -5.66 -15.52 -2.36
CA VAL A 110 -5.25 -14.26 -1.71
C VAL A 110 -5.62 -14.23 -0.23
N PRO A 111 -6.86 -14.55 0.20
CA PRO A 111 -7.23 -14.48 1.62
C PRO A 111 -6.35 -15.38 2.50
N ALA A 112 -6.07 -16.60 2.05
CA ALA A 112 -5.24 -17.55 2.79
C ALA A 112 -3.77 -17.10 2.85
N ALA A 113 -3.23 -16.57 1.75
CA ALA A 113 -1.86 -16.07 1.70
C ALA A 113 -1.67 -14.82 2.58
N ILE A 114 -2.65 -13.91 2.61
CA ILE A 114 -2.62 -12.74 3.49
C ILE A 114 -2.73 -13.17 4.96
N ALA A 115 -3.58 -14.15 5.29
CA ALA A 115 -3.65 -14.68 6.65
C ALA A 115 -2.32 -15.31 7.10
N ASP A 116 -1.60 -15.97 6.20
CA ASP A 116 -0.26 -16.50 6.46
C ASP A 116 0.77 -15.38 6.68
N LEU A 117 0.77 -14.36 5.82
CA LEU A 117 1.61 -13.17 5.99
C LEU A 117 1.34 -12.46 7.33
N ILE A 118 0.07 -12.28 7.72
CA ILE A 118 -0.29 -11.68 9.02
C ILE A 118 0.24 -12.52 10.18
N ARG A 119 0.26 -13.85 10.06
CA ARG A 119 0.89 -14.69 11.09
C ARG A 119 2.40 -14.47 11.14
N PHE A 120 3.03 -14.32 9.97
CA PHE A 120 4.45 -14.02 9.86
C PHE A 120 4.80 -12.65 10.49
N THR A 121 4.00 -11.60 10.26
CA THR A 121 4.27 -10.26 10.82
C THR A 121 4.29 -10.20 12.35
N ARG A 122 3.71 -11.20 13.02
CA ARG A 122 3.68 -11.34 14.49
C ARG A 122 4.91 -12.02 15.09
N ARG A 123 5.87 -12.44 14.25
CA ARG A 123 7.12 -13.05 14.72
C ARG A 123 8.06 -12.02 15.35
N ASP A 124 8.69 -12.40 16.44
CA ASP A 124 9.67 -11.59 17.19
C ASP A 124 11.08 -12.19 17.16
N ASP A 125 11.27 -13.29 16.44
CA ASP A 125 12.52 -14.07 16.39
C ASP A 125 13.46 -13.69 15.22
N LEU A 126 13.13 -12.63 14.49
CA LEU A 126 13.89 -12.14 13.34
C LEU A 126 14.43 -10.72 13.60
N PRO A 127 15.64 -10.38 13.10
CA PRO A 127 16.11 -8.99 13.09
C PRO A 127 15.09 -8.08 12.39
N ALA A 128 14.81 -6.91 13.00
CA ALA A 128 13.70 -6.05 12.58
C ALA A 128 13.71 -5.73 11.07
N LEU A 129 14.85 -5.32 10.52
CA LEU A 129 14.95 -4.97 9.09
C LEU A 129 14.73 -6.18 8.16
N VAL A 130 15.21 -7.36 8.55
CA VAL A 130 15.01 -8.60 7.78
C VAL A 130 13.53 -8.98 7.79
N HIS A 131 12.88 -8.89 8.95
CA HIS A 131 11.46 -9.16 9.09
C HIS A 131 10.62 -8.22 8.21
N LEU A 132 10.88 -6.91 8.29
CA LEU A 132 10.19 -5.90 7.46
C LEU A 132 10.39 -6.15 5.96
N ALA A 133 11.61 -6.44 5.53
CA ALA A 133 11.92 -6.70 4.13
C ALA A 133 11.21 -7.95 3.59
N LEU A 134 11.19 -9.05 4.36
CA LEU A 134 10.51 -10.28 3.98
C LEU A 134 8.99 -10.10 3.93
N ALA A 135 8.41 -9.40 4.91
CA ALA A 135 6.98 -9.12 4.92
C ALA A 135 6.57 -8.26 3.73
N HIS A 136 7.36 -7.24 3.38
CA HIS A 136 7.11 -6.40 2.21
C HIS A 136 7.21 -7.20 0.91
N ALA A 137 8.29 -7.96 0.72
CA ALA A 137 8.48 -8.79 -0.46
C ALA A 137 7.34 -9.80 -0.64
N GLN A 138 6.89 -10.43 0.46
CA GLN A 138 5.79 -11.37 0.44
C GLN A 138 4.46 -10.68 0.09
N PHE A 139 4.19 -9.49 0.64
CA PHE A 139 3.00 -8.72 0.31
C PHE A 139 2.94 -8.38 -1.19
N GLU A 140 4.03 -7.86 -1.75
CA GLU A 140 4.12 -7.53 -3.18
C GLU A 140 3.97 -8.77 -4.08
N THR A 141 4.47 -9.92 -3.62
CA THR A 141 4.34 -11.22 -4.32
C THR A 141 2.91 -11.75 -4.31
N ILE A 142 2.17 -11.58 -3.21
CA ILE A 142 0.75 -11.94 -3.13
C ILE A 142 -0.08 -11.03 -4.06
N HIS A 143 0.29 -9.76 -4.12
CA HIS A 143 -0.34 -8.72 -4.94
C HIS A 143 -1.88 -8.73 -4.75
N PRO A 144 -2.37 -8.45 -3.52
CA PRO A 144 -3.75 -8.75 -3.15
C PRO A 144 -4.81 -7.82 -3.77
N PHE A 145 -4.39 -6.73 -4.42
CA PHE A 145 -5.28 -5.71 -4.99
C PHE A 145 -5.11 -5.57 -6.51
N THR A 146 -6.08 -4.95 -7.18
CA THR A 146 -6.01 -4.61 -8.62
C THR A 146 -5.14 -3.37 -8.90
N ASP A 147 -5.04 -2.44 -7.94
CA ASP A 147 -4.12 -1.29 -7.94
C ASP A 147 -3.69 -1.00 -6.49
N GLY A 148 -2.68 -0.15 -6.30
CA GLY A 148 -2.29 0.36 -4.99
C GLY A 148 -1.38 -0.55 -4.17
N ASN A 149 -1.03 -1.75 -4.68
CA ASN A 149 -0.20 -2.73 -3.98
C ASN A 149 1.10 -2.12 -3.43
N GLY A 150 1.93 -1.49 -4.29
CA GLY A 150 3.20 -0.91 -3.86
C GLY A 150 3.06 0.12 -2.71
N ARG A 151 2.06 1.01 -2.82
CA ARG A 151 1.81 2.06 -1.81
C ARG A 151 1.27 1.46 -0.51
N THR A 152 0.35 0.50 -0.57
CA THR A 152 -0.15 -0.22 0.61
C THR A 152 0.94 -1.09 1.25
N GLY A 153 1.79 -1.75 0.46
CA GLY A 153 2.90 -2.55 0.94
C GLY A 153 3.93 -1.71 1.70
N ARG A 154 4.22 -0.49 1.24
CA ARG A 154 5.07 0.47 1.97
C ARG A 154 4.39 0.96 3.25
N ALA A 155 3.09 1.27 3.21
CA ALA A 155 2.34 1.64 4.42
C ALA A 155 2.35 0.52 5.48
N LEU A 156 2.21 -0.74 5.06
CA LEU A 156 2.33 -1.91 5.94
C LEU A 156 3.69 -1.98 6.64
N VAL A 157 4.80 -1.72 5.93
CA VAL A 157 6.15 -1.66 6.52
C VAL A 157 6.23 -0.60 7.60
N HIS A 158 5.67 0.60 7.38
CA HIS A 158 5.63 1.67 8.38
C HIS A 158 4.79 1.28 9.60
N ALA A 159 3.64 0.62 9.42
CA ALA A 159 2.84 0.08 10.53
C ALA A 159 3.62 -0.95 11.36
N MET A 160 4.33 -1.88 10.70
CA MET A 160 5.15 -2.88 11.37
C MET A 160 6.34 -2.24 12.11
N LEU A 161 6.91 -1.15 11.59
CA LEU A 161 8.02 -0.46 12.22
C LEU A 161 7.56 0.37 13.42
N SER A 162 6.39 1.00 13.37
CA SER A 162 5.84 1.79 14.49
C SER A 162 5.38 0.94 15.67
N ALA A 163 5.19 -0.37 15.46
CA ALA A 163 4.84 -1.35 16.48
C ALA A 163 6.00 -1.77 17.40
N ARG A 164 7.22 -1.33 17.08
CA ARG A 164 8.46 -1.81 17.67
C ARG A 164 9.09 -0.81 18.62
#